data_AF-A0A843JUJ5-F1
#
_entry.id   AF-A0A843JUJ5-F1
#
_cell.length_a   1.000
_cell.length_b   1.000
_cell.length_c   1.000
_cell.angle_alpha   90.00
_cell.angle_beta   90.00
_cell.angle_gamma   90.00
#
_symmetry.space_group_name_H-M   'P 1'
#
loop_
_entity.id
_entity.type
_entity.pdbx_description
1 polymer ?
#
loop_
_entity_poly.entity_id
_entity_poly.type
_entity_poly.pdbx_seq_one_letter_code
_entity_poly.pdbx_strand_id
1 'polypeptide(L)'
;MKKTKLVKNGFVLRGVACPNESCNEKIIHPIDEQEYNKFINLRNKEFKVKMRLVGNSYAVSIPKEIVSFMNEQEKIMNDMVKLCFEDFGKLSLSFGDYVDGDSRVIKSRECKVIKNNKPVLHTKQFYDSANPENNRKMIIKEDEGDE
;
A
#
# COMPACT_ATOMS: atom_id res chain seq x y z
N MET A 1 -13.47 32.13 -10.43
CA MET A 1 -12.79 30.90 -9.97
C MET A 1 -13.27 30.54 -8.57
N LYS A 2 -13.64 29.28 -8.32
CA LYS A 2 -14.14 28.81 -7.02
C LYS A 2 -13.07 27.96 -6.33
N LYS A 3 -12.81 28.21 -5.05
CA LYS A 3 -11.89 27.38 -4.24
C LYS A 3 -12.45 25.97 -4.19
N THR A 4 -11.62 24.98 -4.48
CA THR A 4 -11.98 23.57 -4.42
C THR A 4 -10.85 22.77 -3.77
N LYS A 5 -11.21 21.62 -3.20
CA LYS A 5 -10.25 20.64 -2.68
C LYS A 5 -10.28 19.44 -3.62
N LEU A 6 -9.13 19.05 -4.15
CA LEU A 6 -8.97 17.89 -5.02
C LEU A 6 -8.27 16.78 -4.24
N VAL A 7 -8.86 15.59 -4.20
CA VAL A 7 -8.22 14.43 -3.57
C VAL A 7 -7.53 13.59 -4.64
N LYS A 8 -6.21 13.40 -4.54
CA LYS A 8 -5.41 12.54 -5.43
C LYS A 8 -4.50 11.63 -4.59
N ASN A 9 -4.61 10.31 -4.72
CA ASN A 9 -3.76 9.34 -4.00
C ASN A 9 -3.67 9.59 -2.48
N GLY A 10 -4.78 9.98 -1.85
CA GLY A 10 -4.84 10.32 -0.42
C GLY A 10 -4.38 11.75 -0.07
N PHE A 11 -3.80 12.49 -1.02
CA PHE A 11 -3.44 13.91 -0.83
C PHE A 11 -4.63 14.83 -1.07
N VAL A 12 -4.86 15.76 -0.15
CA VAL A 12 -5.85 16.85 -0.30
C VAL A 12 -5.13 18.08 -0.85
N LEU A 13 -5.27 18.30 -2.16
CA LEU A 13 -4.67 19.41 -2.87
C LEU A 13 -5.62 20.60 -2.90
N ARG A 14 -5.10 21.79 -2.61
CA ARG A 14 -5.87 23.03 -2.77
C ARG A 14 -5.83 23.45 -4.23
N GLY A 15 -6.96 23.89 -4.74
CA GLY A 15 -7.04 24.40 -6.10
C GLY A 15 -8.17 25.38 -6.29
N VAL A 16 -8.20 25.96 -7.49
CA VAL A 16 -9.29 26.78 -7.97
C VAL A 16 -9.83 26.16 -9.25
N ALA A 17 -11.15 26.01 -9.30
CA ALA A 17 -11.86 25.54 -10.48
C ALA A 17 -12.55 26.72 -11.18
N CYS A 18 -12.67 26.64 -12.51
CA CYS A 18 -13.53 27.55 -13.25
C CYS A 18 -14.99 27.39 -12.78
N PRO A 19 -15.74 28.48 -12.56
CA PRO A 19 -17.15 28.40 -12.14
C PRO A 19 -18.09 28.07 -13.30
N ASN A 20 -17.60 28.09 -14.55
CA ASN A 20 -18.42 27.84 -15.74
C ASN A 20 -18.46 26.34 -16.03
N GLU A 21 -19.65 25.75 -16.19
CA GLU A 21 -19.81 24.29 -16.36
C GLU A 21 -19.28 23.77 -17.71
N SER A 22 -19.15 24.66 -18.70
CA SER A 22 -18.50 24.36 -19.98
C SER A 22 -16.97 24.37 -19.92
N CYS A 23 -16.38 24.88 -18.83
CA CYS A 23 -14.93 25.00 -18.66
C CYS A 23 -14.47 24.11 -17.50
N ASN A 24 -13.83 22.98 -17.83
CA ASN A 24 -13.37 22.01 -16.84
C ASN A 24 -11.93 22.28 -16.35
N GLU A 25 -11.43 23.51 -16.51
CA GLU A 25 -10.08 23.89 -16.09
C GLU A 25 -9.97 23.96 -14.56
N LYS A 26 -8.94 23.30 -14.04
CA LYS A 26 -8.62 23.22 -12.61
C LYS A 26 -7.16 23.57 -12.43
N ILE A 27 -6.89 24.60 -11.67
CA ILE A 27 -5.53 25.03 -11.35
C ILE A 27 -5.23 24.61 -9.92
N ILE A 28 -4.19 23.80 -9.75
CA ILE A 28 -3.72 23.33 -8.44
C ILE A 28 -2.79 24.41 -7.87
N HIS A 29 -2.77 24.56 -6.55
CA HIS A 29 -1.82 25.43 -5.90
C HIS A 29 -0.38 24.93 -6.15
N PRO A 30 0.56 25.78 -6.63
CA PRO A 30 1.86 25.34 -7.10
C PRO A 30 2.73 24.69 -6.01
N ILE A 31 2.57 25.10 -4.74
CA ILE A 31 3.30 24.48 -3.61
C ILE A 31 2.79 23.05 -3.37
N ASP A 32 1.48 22.84 -3.41
CA ASP A 32 0.85 21.53 -3.15
C ASP A 32 1.18 20.57 -4.31
N GLU A 33 1.26 21.09 -5.54
CA GLU A 33 1.71 20.34 -6.72
C GLU A 33 3.18 19.92 -6.61
N GLN A 34 4.06 20.80 -6.12
CA GLN A 34 5.47 20.46 -5.90
C GLN A 34 5.64 19.37 -4.83
N GLU A 35 4.93 19.46 -3.71
CA GLU A 35 4.94 18.43 -2.66
C GLU A 35 4.41 17.09 -3.17
N TYR A 36 3.31 17.12 -3.93
CA TYR A 36 2.75 15.92 -4.55
C TYR A 36 3.73 15.27 -5.53
N ASN A 37 4.43 16.05 -6.35
CA ASN A 37 5.45 15.53 -7.26
C ASN A 37 6.63 14.92 -6.49
N LYS A 38 7.06 15.51 -5.38
CA LYS A 38 8.07 14.91 -4.48
C LYS A 38 7.61 13.57 -3.93
N PHE A 39 6.36 13.46 -3.49
CA PHE A 39 5.77 12.21 -3.01
C PHE A 39 5.78 11.12 -4.09
N ILE A 40 5.32 11.44 -5.31
CA ILE A 40 5.29 10.47 -6.42
C ILE A 40 6.71 9.99 -6.76
N ASN A 41 7.68 10.90 -6.78
CA ASN A 41 9.08 10.53 -7.02
C ASN A 41 9.63 9.62 -5.93
N LEU A 42 9.35 9.90 -4.66
CA LEU A 42 9.79 9.07 -3.54
C LEU A 42 9.14 7.69 -3.56
N ARG A 43 7.84 7.62 -3.87
CA ARG A 43 7.06 6.38 -3.96
C ARG A 43 7.56 5.46 -5.07
N ASN A 44 7.96 6.02 -6.21
CA ASN A 44 8.44 5.24 -7.35
C ASN A 44 9.94 4.90 -7.26
N LYS A 45 10.65 5.44 -6.26
CA LYS A 45 12.09 5.23 -6.09
C LYS A 45 12.35 3.95 -5.30
N GLU A 46 13.12 3.05 -5.89
CA GLU A 46 13.58 1.84 -5.21
C GLU A 46 14.84 2.13 -4.39
N PHE A 47 14.82 1.72 -3.11
CA PHE A 47 15.96 1.84 -2.22
C PHE A 47 16.56 0.47 -1.95
N LYS A 48 17.81 0.26 -2.36
CA LYS A 48 18.57 -0.95 -2.04
C LYS A 48 19.27 -0.76 -0.70
N VAL A 49 18.79 -1.46 0.32
CA VAL A 49 19.30 -1.38 1.70
C VAL A 49 19.83 -2.74 2.16
N LYS A 50 20.86 -2.73 3.00
CA LYS A 50 21.45 -3.96 3.55
C LYS A 50 20.82 -4.29 4.89
N MET A 51 20.50 -5.56 5.09
CA MET A 51 20.15 -6.09 6.41
C MET A 51 21.42 -6.18 7.27
N ARG A 52 21.30 -5.84 8.55
CA ARG A 52 22.37 -5.97 9.54
C ARG A 52 21.87 -6.80 10.71
N LEU A 53 22.72 -7.66 11.26
CA LEU A 53 22.43 -8.37 12.50
C LEU A 53 22.61 -7.40 13.68
N VAL A 54 21.62 -7.33 14.56
CA VAL A 54 21.62 -6.52 15.77
C VAL A 54 21.06 -7.38 16.91
N GLY A 55 21.95 -7.85 17.79
CA GLY A 55 21.59 -8.84 18.80
C GLY A 55 21.06 -10.13 18.15
N ASN A 56 19.86 -10.55 18.56
CA ASN A 56 19.18 -11.74 18.02
C ASN A 56 18.19 -11.41 16.89
N SER A 57 18.30 -10.23 16.27
CA SER A 57 17.36 -9.76 15.26
C SER A 57 18.07 -9.11 14.07
N TYR A 58 17.36 -8.97 12.95
CA TYR A 58 17.84 -8.21 11.81
C TYR A 58 17.24 -6.80 11.82
N ALA A 59 18.08 -5.81 11.55
CA ALA A 59 17.68 -4.44 11.32
C ALA A 59 17.83 -4.08 9.84
N VAL A 60 16.86 -3.33 9.33
CA VAL A 60 16.91 -2.70 8.00
C VAL A 60 17.04 -1.21 8.19
N SER A 61 18.05 -0.59 7.57
CA SER A 61 18.20 0.86 7.63
C SER A 61 17.20 1.53 6.70
N ILE A 62 16.29 2.34 7.24
CA ILE A 62 15.34 3.13 6.45
C ILE A 62 16.03 4.43 6.00
N PRO A 63 16.05 4.75 4.69
CA PRO A 63 16.63 5.99 4.20
C PRO A 63 15.99 7.23 4.86
N LYS A 64 16.82 8.19 5.25
CA LYS A 64 16.38 9.44 5.90
C LYS A 64 15.37 10.23 5.06
N GLU A 65 15.45 10.11 3.73
CA GLU A 65 14.51 10.76 2.81
C GLU A 65 13.06 10.31 3.05
N ILE A 66 12.85 9.02 3.30
CA ILE A 66 11.53 8.45 3.64
C ILE A 66 11.07 9.01 4.99
N VAL A 67 11.93 8.95 6.00
CA VAL A 67 11.60 9.41 7.35
C VAL A 67 11.29 10.91 7.38
N SER A 68 12.09 11.73 6.70
CA SER A 68 11.87 13.17 6.59
C SER A 68 10.53 13.48 5.93
N PHE A 69 10.22 12.79 4.83
CA PHE A 69 8.94 12.97 4.16
C PHE A 69 7.76 12.61 5.06
N MET A 70 7.85 11.49 5.80
CA MET A 70 6.78 11.09 6.71
C MET A 70 6.61 12.10 7.86
N ASN A 71 7.70 12.62 8.42
CA ASN A 71 7.67 13.67 9.44
C ASN A 71 7.10 15.01 8.93
N GLU A 72 7.32 15.36 7.65
CA GLU A 72 6.76 16.57 7.05
C GLU A 72 5.24 16.47 6.86
N GLN A 73 4.73 15.25 6.61
CA GLN A 73 3.31 14.98 6.38
C GLN A 73 2.54 14.70 7.68
N GLU A 74 3.16 14.06 8.68
CA GLU A 74 2.57 13.75 9.98
C GLU A 74 3.16 14.62 11.09
N LYS A 75 2.33 15.46 11.70
CA LYS A 75 2.71 16.23 12.91
C LYS A 75 2.88 15.37 14.17
N ILE A 76 2.52 14.08 14.13
CA ILE A 76 2.55 13.16 15.28
C ILE A 76 2.87 11.75 14.78
N MET A 77 4.09 11.51 14.31
CA MET A 77 4.58 10.13 14.25
C MET A 77 4.90 9.70 15.68
N ASN A 78 4.09 8.80 16.25
CA ASN A 78 4.57 8.01 17.36
C ASN A 78 5.76 7.18 16.83
N ASP A 79 6.87 7.10 17.57
CA ASP A 79 8.07 6.34 17.19
C ASP A 79 7.83 4.81 17.03
N MET A 80 6.59 4.36 17.24
CA MET A 80 6.18 2.97 17.12
C MET A 80 5.80 2.61 15.68
N VAL A 81 6.26 1.43 15.27
CA VAL A 81 6.09 0.89 13.93
C VAL A 81 5.52 -0.52 14.04
N LYS A 82 4.52 -0.85 13.22
CA LYS A 82 3.94 -2.19 13.14
C LYS A 82 4.59 -2.95 11.97
N LEU A 83 5.08 -4.15 12.22
CA LEU A 83 5.71 -5.01 11.21
C LEU A 83 4.92 -6.31 11.05
N CYS A 84 4.57 -6.64 9.81
CA CYS A 84 3.76 -7.82 9.49
C CYS A 84 4.41 -8.64 8.36
N PHE A 85 4.37 -9.97 8.49
CA PHE A 85 4.71 -10.88 7.41
C PHE A 85 3.49 -11.06 6.51
N GLU A 86 3.55 -10.56 5.28
CA GLU A 86 2.39 -10.59 4.39
C GLU A 86 2.34 -11.84 3.53
N ASP A 87 3.47 -12.23 2.97
CA ASP A 87 3.62 -13.33 2.02
C ASP A 87 5.09 -13.75 1.94
N PHE A 88 5.37 -14.87 1.29
CA PHE A 88 6.74 -15.30 1.03
C PHE A 88 7.54 -14.21 0.34
N GLY A 89 8.64 -13.78 1.00
CA GLY A 89 9.52 -12.73 0.50
C GLY A 89 9.02 -11.30 0.72
N LYS A 90 7.88 -11.09 1.39
CA LYS A 90 7.31 -9.75 1.62
C LYS A 90 7.00 -9.49 3.09
N LEU A 91 7.70 -8.50 3.64
CA LEU A 91 7.37 -7.85 4.91
C LEU A 91 6.70 -6.50 4.61
N SER A 92 5.66 -6.16 5.37
CA SER A 92 5.11 -4.80 5.40
C SER A 92 5.42 -4.13 6.72
N LEU A 93 5.66 -2.83 6.62
CA LEU A 93 6.01 -1.97 7.74
C LEU A 93 5.10 -0.75 7.66
N SER A 94 4.36 -0.50 8.74
CA SER A 94 3.35 0.55 8.84
C SER A 94 3.70 1.49 9.97
N PHE A 95 3.66 2.79 9.69
CA PHE A 95 3.97 3.84 10.64
C PHE A 95 2.68 4.49 11.15
N GLY A 96 2.63 4.77 12.46
CA GLY A 96 1.51 5.45 13.10
C GLY A 96 0.30 4.57 13.45
N ASP A 97 -0.64 5.19 14.14
CA ASP A 97 -1.96 4.64 14.41
C ASP A 97 -2.93 5.20 13.36
N TYR A 98 -2.96 4.58 12.17
CA TYR A 98 -4.21 4.60 11.42
C TYR A 98 -5.27 4.04 12.37
N VAL A 99 -6.19 4.90 12.80
CA VAL A 99 -7.26 4.55 13.72
C VAL A 99 -8.04 3.42 13.07
N ASP A 100 -7.82 2.21 13.58
CA ASP A 100 -8.85 1.21 13.76
C ASP A 100 -8.33 0.28 14.87
N GLY A 101 -8.98 0.36 16.04
CA GLY A 101 -8.75 -0.57 17.14
C GLY A 101 -8.83 -2.01 16.64
N ASP A 102 -7.99 -2.90 17.16
CA ASP A 102 -7.97 -4.34 16.83
C ASP A 102 -8.43 -4.65 15.39
N SER A 103 -7.76 -4.05 14.40
CA SER A 103 -8.14 -4.20 13.00
C SER A 103 -7.96 -5.65 12.55
N ARG A 104 -9.08 -6.37 12.37
CA ARG A 104 -9.15 -7.71 11.80
C ARG A 104 -8.75 -7.65 10.32
N VAL A 105 -7.60 -8.21 9.98
CA VAL A 105 -7.11 -8.26 8.61
C VAL A 105 -7.73 -9.45 7.88
N ILE A 106 -8.63 -9.18 6.94
CA ILE A 106 -9.21 -10.18 6.04
C ILE A 106 -8.58 -10.03 4.66
N LYS A 107 -7.85 -11.04 4.19
CA LYS A 107 -7.28 -11.08 2.83
C LYS A 107 -7.95 -12.20 2.04
N SER A 108 -8.53 -11.87 0.89
CA SER A 108 -8.98 -12.84 -0.10
C SER A 108 -8.20 -12.65 -1.41
N ARG A 109 -7.38 -13.63 -1.80
CA ARG A 109 -6.73 -13.67 -3.12
C ARG A 109 -7.37 -14.75 -3.97
N GLU A 110 -7.84 -14.36 -5.15
CA GLU A 110 -8.32 -15.27 -6.19
C GLU A 110 -7.32 -15.24 -7.36
N CYS A 111 -6.63 -16.36 -7.60
CA CYS A 111 -5.78 -16.52 -8.77
C CYS A 111 -6.44 -17.51 -9.74
N LYS A 112 -6.71 -17.06 -10.97
CA LYS A 112 -7.28 -17.85 -12.06
C LYS A 112 -6.31 -17.87 -13.23
N VAL A 113 -5.69 -19.03 -13.49
CA VAL A 113 -4.83 -19.24 -14.66
C VAL A 113 -5.64 -19.96 -15.73
N ILE A 114 -5.73 -19.38 -16.92
CA ILE A 114 -6.47 -19.92 -18.07
C ILE A 114 -5.47 -20.24 -19.18
N LYS A 115 -5.46 -21.48 -19.69
CA LYS A 115 -4.77 -21.85 -20.94
C LYS A 115 -5.81 -22.34 -21.95
N ASN A 116 -5.71 -21.90 -23.21
CA ASN A 116 -6.59 -22.33 -24.30
C ASN A 116 -8.10 -22.24 -23.95
N ASN A 117 -8.53 -21.12 -23.34
CA ASN A 117 -9.89 -20.90 -22.85
C ASN A 117 -10.42 -21.91 -21.80
N LYS A 118 -9.57 -22.75 -21.22
CA LYS A 118 -9.90 -23.64 -20.10
C LYS A 118 -9.17 -23.20 -18.82
N PRO A 119 -9.86 -23.12 -17.66
CA PRO A 119 -9.22 -22.76 -16.39
C PRO A 119 -8.37 -23.93 -15.88
N VAL A 120 -7.06 -23.72 -15.79
CA VAL A 120 -6.06 -24.73 -15.37
C VAL A 120 -5.79 -24.67 -13.87
N LEU A 121 -5.88 -23.48 -13.27
CA LEU A 121 -5.64 -23.32 -11.83
C LEU A 121 -6.61 -22.28 -11.27
N HIS A 122 -7.38 -22.66 -10.26
CA HIS A 122 -8.23 -21.76 -9.49
C HIS A 122 -7.89 -21.93 -8.01
N THR A 123 -7.25 -20.93 -7.43
CA THR A 123 -6.90 -20.93 -6.00
C THR A 123 -7.60 -19.79 -5.29
N LYS A 124 -8.31 -20.12 -4.22
CA LYS A 124 -8.89 -19.16 -3.29
C LYS A 124 -8.12 -19.25 -1.99
N GLN A 125 -7.44 -18.17 -1.63
CA GLN A 125 -6.81 -18.02 -0.33
C GLN A 125 -7.64 -17.05 0.49
N PHE A 126 -8.12 -17.53 1.65
CA PHE A 126 -8.77 -16.72 2.66
C PHE A 126 -7.88 -16.71 3.91
N TYR A 127 -7.55 -15.51 4.38
CA TYR A 127 -6.73 -15.28 5.57
C TYR A 127 -7.44 -14.30 6.51
N ASP A 128 -7.49 -14.66 7.79
CA ASP A 128 -8.08 -13.89 8.88
C ASP A 128 -7.10 -13.84 10.05
N SER A 129 -6.65 -12.63 10.43
CA SER A 129 -5.67 -12.46 11.50
C SER A 129 -6.20 -12.80 12.89
N ALA A 130 -7.51 -12.67 13.13
CA ALA A 130 -8.11 -12.91 14.44
C ALA A 130 -8.44 -14.40 14.69
N ASN A 131 -8.60 -15.18 13.62
CA ASN A 131 -8.88 -16.62 13.71
C ASN A 131 -8.02 -17.39 12.70
N PRO A 132 -6.74 -17.65 13.03
CA PRO A 132 -5.81 -18.35 12.13
C PRO A 132 -6.28 -19.76 11.74
N GLU A 133 -7.09 -20.40 12.60
CA GLU A 133 -7.77 -21.68 12.36
C GLU A 133 -8.58 -21.69 11.05
N ASN A 134 -9.14 -20.53 10.67
CA ASN A 134 -10.04 -20.39 9.53
C ASN A 134 -9.30 -20.05 8.23
N ASN A 135 -7.97 -19.98 8.26
CA ASN A 135 -7.18 -19.74 7.06
C ASN A 135 -7.32 -20.94 6.11
N ARG A 136 -7.89 -20.72 4.93
CA ARG A 136 -8.15 -21.79 3.95
C ARG A 136 -7.49 -21.45 2.63
N LYS A 137 -6.73 -22.41 2.10
CA LYS A 137 -6.24 -22.42 0.72
C LYS A 137 -6.96 -23.54 0.00
N MET A 138 -7.97 -23.21 -0.81
CA MET A 138 -8.64 -24.18 -1.67
C MET A 138 -8.03 -24.12 -3.06
N ILE A 139 -7.43 -25.23 -3.52
CA ILE A 139 -6.99 -25.46 -4.89
C ILE A 139 -8.10 -26.30 -5.54
N ILE A 140 -8.81 -25.73 -6.51
CA ILE A 140 -10.05 -26.33 -7.00
C ILE A 140 -9.82 -27.31 -8.17
N LYS A 141 -8.66 -27.27 -8.86
CA LYS A 141 -8.21 -28.30 -9.83
C LYS A 141 -6.68 -28.31 -10.00
N GLU A 142 -6.08 -29.50 -9.89
CA GLU A 142 -4.83 -29.90 -10.54
C GLU A 142 -5.25 -30.86 -11.66
N ASP A 143 -4.81 -30.64 -12.90
CA ASP A 143 -4.93 -31.70 -13.89
C ASP A 143 -3.99 -32.83 -13.42
N GLU A 144 -4.57 -33.92 -12.92
CA GLU A 144 -3.90 -35.22 -12.82
C GLU A 144 -3.51 -35.60 -14.26
N GLY A 145 -2.23 -35.42 -14.59
CA GLY A 145 -1.65 -36.02 -15.78
C GLY A 145 -1.51 -37.51 -15.54
N ASP A 146 -2.56 -38.27 -15.84
CA ASP A 146 -2.47 -39.70 -16.11
C ASP A 146 -1.66 -39.91 -17.41
N GLU A 147 -0.60 -40.73 -17.26
CA GLU A 147 0.26 -41.39 -18.28
C GLU A 147 1.22 -40.55 -19.15
#